data_AF-A0A351WX51-F1
#
_entry.id   AF-A0A351WX51-F1
#
_cell.length_a   1.000
_cell.length_b   1.000
_cell.length_c   1.000
_cell.angle_alpha   90.00
_cell.angle_beta   90.00
_cell.angle_gamma   90.00
#
_symmetry.space_group_name_H-M   'P 1'
#
loop_
_entity.id
_entity.type
_entity.pdbx_description
1 polymer ?
#
loop_
_entity_poly.entity_id
_entity_poly.type
_entity_poly.pdbx_seq_one_letter_code
_entity_poly.pdbx_strand_id
1 'polypeptide(L)'
;MSDTAFTRERKLGFKSVAILILQKGLKSLQNRLNEFFDKLHDGMQPATSSALTQARSKLRHTAFIALNKEGIVDPFYADGDFKKWRDYRLLAMDGSKIVLPSSQEVREEFGAIATTDKDGVRNGEYNAAMASVLYDVLNKIAVDSTLASALRV
;
A
#
# COMPACT_ATOMS: atom_id res chain seq x y z
N MET A 1 1.52 17.50 -6.09
CA MET A 1 1.08 17.62 -4.68
C MET A 1 1.72 18.86 -4.09
N SER A 2 1.10 19.51 -3.10
CA SER A 2 1.69 20.70 -2.46
C SER A 2 2.78 20.30 -1.47
N ASP A 3 3.92 20.98 -1.52
CA ASP A 3 5.03 20.81 -0.57
C ASP A 3 4.65 21.19 0.88
N THR A 4 3.50 21.84 1.06
CA THR A 4 2.94 22.21 2.37
C THR A 4 1.95 21.18 2.92
N ALA A 5 1.80 20.02 2.26
CA ALA A 5 0.97 18.95 2.77
C ALA A 5 1.50 18.47 4.14
N PHE A 6 0.59 18.31 5.11
CA PHE A 6 0.90 17.87 6.47
C PHE A 6 1.85 18.75 7.31
N THR A 7 2.16 19.98 6.89
CA THR A 7 3.00 20.91 7.68
C THR A 7 2.22 21.68 8.76
N ARG A 8 0.89 21.69 8.68
CA ARG A 8 0.02 22.34 9.67
C ARG A 8 -0.43 21.37 10.74
N GLU A 9 -0.46 21.84 11.98
CA GLU A 9 -1.10 21.15 13.09
C GLU A 9 -2.60 20.99 12.86
N ARG A 10 -3.04 19.75 12.69
CA ARG A 10 -4.43 19.35 12.44
C ARG A 10 -4.70 17.97 13.02
N LYS A 11 -5.97 17.66 13.28
CA LYS A 11 -6.44 16.33 13.74
C LYS A 11 -5.96 15.17 12.86
N LEU A 12 -5.85 15.40 11.55
CA LEU A 12 -5.40 14.43 10.54
C LEU A 12 -4.04 14.83 9.96
N GLY A 13 -3.01 14.87 10.83
CA GLY A 13 -1.62 15.01 10.43
C GLY A 13 -1.07 13.74 9.74
N PHE A 14 0.18 13.80 9.28
CA PHE A 14 0.83 12.71 8.55
C PHE A 14 0.80 11.39 9.33
N LYS A 15 1.22 11.42 10.60
CA LYS A 15 1.26 10.23 11.47
C LYS A 15 -0.11 9.59 11.62
N SER A 16 -1.14 10.38 11.92
CA SER A 16 -2.51 9.90 12.09
C SER A 16 -3.03 9.25 10.81
N VAL A 17 -2.85 9.89 9.66
CA VAL A 17 -3.29 9.36 8.37
C VAL A 17 -2.54 8.07 8.00
N ALA A 18 -1.21 8.04 8.18
CA ALA A 18 -0.41 6.86 7.89
C ALA A 18 -0.84 5.66 8.76
N ILE A 19 -0.99 5.87 10.08
CA ILE A 19 -1.45 4.82 11.00
C ILE A 19 -2.86 4.34 10.61
N LEU A 20 -3.80 5.25 10.36
CA LEU A 20 -5.16 4.90 9.96
C LEU A 20 -5.20 4.04 8.69
N ILE A 21 -4.31 4.30 7.72
CA ILE A 21 -4.20 3.49 6.49
C ILE A 21 -3.61 2.11 6.80
N LEU A 22 -2.55 2.04 7.60
CA LEU A 22 -1.84 0.79 7.91
C LEU A 22 -2.67 -0.16 8.78
N GLN A 23 -3.56 0.37 9.62
CA GLN A 23 -4.21 -0.44 10.64
C GLN A 23 -5.15 -1.53 10.12
N LYS A 24 -5.52 -1.59 8.82
CA LYS A 24 -6.41 -2.56 8.12
C LYS A 24 -7.67 -2.99 8.89
N GLY A 25 -8.85 -3.05 8.27
CA GLY A 25 -9.99 -3.67 8.97
C GLY A 25 -11.33 -3.54 8.29
N LEU A 26 -12.30 -4.17 8.93
CA LEU A 26 -13.63 -4.45 8.40
C LEU A 26 -14.70 -3.43 8.84
N LYS A 27 -14.34 -2.52 9.75
CA LYS A 27 -15.25 -1.47 10.24
C LYS A 27 -15.39 -0.35 9.21
N SER A 28 -16.52 0.35 9.26
CA SER A 28 -16.71 1.58 8.50
C SER A 28 -15.64 2.61 8.85
N LEU A 29 -15.33 3.48 7.88
CA LEU A 29 -14.29 4.49 8.07
C LEU A 29 -14.56 5.40 9.27
N GLN A 30 -15.83 5.76 9.49
CA GLN A 30 -16.22 6.62 10.62
C GLN A 30 -16.07 5.91 11.97
N ASN A 31 -16.47 4.64 12.08
CA ASN A 31 -16.30 3.89 13.33
C ASN A 31 -14.82 3.74 13.69
N ARG A 32 -13.97 3.53 12.68
CA ARG A 32 -12.53 3.46 12.88
C ARG A 32 -11.94 4.79 13.34
N LEU A 33 -12.42 5.90 12.76
CA LEU A 33 -12.02 7.24 13.19
C LEU A 33 -12.42 7.49 14.64
N ASN A 34 -13.65 7.17 15.02
CA ASN A 34 -14.12 7.32 16.41
C ASN A 34 -13.19 6.55 17.37
N GLU A 35 -12.93 5.27 17.12
CA GLU A 35 -12.02 4.45 17.96
C GLU A 35 -10.59 4.98 17.99
N PHE A 36 -10.09 5.51 16.87
CA PHE A 36 -8.76 6.08 16.78
C PHE A 36 -8.63 7.33 17.65
N PHE A 37 -9.63 8.23 17.60
CA PHE A 37 -9.64 9.45 18.41
C PHE A 37 -9.94 9.17 19.89
N ASP A 38 -10.76 8.17 20.20
CA ASP A 38 -11.02 7.74 21.59
C ASP A 38 -9.74 7.22 22.27
N LYS A 39 -8.93 6.42 21.55
CA LYS A 39 -7.66 5.87 22.06
C LYS A 39 -6.56 6.91 22.24
N LEU A 40 -6.64 8.04 21.54
CA LEU A 40 -5.66 9.12 21.66
C LEU A 40 -5.83 9.94 22.96
N HIS A 41 -6.81 9.62 23.82
CA HIS A 41 -6.99 10.16 25.17
C HIS A 41 -7.09 11.70 25.28
N ASP A 42 -7.45 12.40 24.21
CA ASP A 42 -7.51 13.87 24.19
C ASP A 42 -8.93 14.46 24.15
N GLY A 43 -9.99 13.65 24.28
CA GLY A 43 -11.38 14.14 24.21
C GLY A 43 -11.72 14.86 22.90
N MET A 44 -10.90 14.64 21.86
CA MET A 44 -10.97 15.37 20.61
C MET A 44 -12.12 14.83 19.76
N GLN A 45 -13.01 15.73 19.32
CA GLN A 45 -14.08 15.37 18.40
C GLN A 45 -13.51 14.66 17.15
N PRO A 46 -13.97 13.43 16.82
CA PRO A 46 -13.45 12.67 15.69
C PRO A 46 -13.55 13.44 14.37
N ALA A 47 -12.58 13.23 13.48
CA ALA A 47 -12.69 13.70 12.12
C ALA A 47 -13.77 12.91 11.34
N THR A 48 -14.28 13.49 10.26
CA THR A 48 -15.23 12.79 9.38
C THR A 48 -14.52 11.87 8.39
N SER A 49 -15.23 10.85 7.91
CA SER A 49 -14.78 9.98 6.82
C SER A 49 -14.33 10.75 5.58
N SER A 50 -15.07 11.78 5.18
CA SER A 50 -14.70 12.67 4.05
C SER A 50 -13.40 13.43 4.31
N ALA A 51 -13.20 13.95 5.54
CA ALA A 51 -11.96 14.62 5.89
C ALA A 51 -10.74 13.68 5.81
N LEU A 52 -10.90 12.41 6.18
CA LEU A 52 -9.86 11.39 6.03
C LEU A 52 -9.57 11.10 4.55
N THR A 53 -10.58 10.98 3.69
CA THR A 53 -10.37 10.80 2.23
C THR A 53 -9.57 11.96 1.64
N GLN A 54 -9.91 13.20 2.00
CA GLN A 54 -9.19 14.39 1.56
C GLN A 54 -7.77 14.53 2.14
N ALA A 55 -7.53 14.02 3.35
CA ALA A 55 -6.20 14.00 3.92
C ALA A 55 -5.34 12.91 3.26
N ARG A 56 -5.91 11.71 3.04
CA ARG A 56 -5.27 10.59 2.34
C ARG A 56 -4.85 10.96 0.92
N SER A 57 -5.65 11.73 0.18
CA SER A 57 -5.29 12.14 -1.19
C SER A 57 -4.02 13.01 -1.26
N LYS A 58 -3.53 13.53 -0.12
CA LYS A 58 -2.28 14.29 -0.03
C LYS A 58 -1.07 13.42 0.30
N LEU A 59 -1.27 12.13 0.60
CA LEU A 59 -0.20 11.18 0.89
C LEU A 59 0.29 10.53 -0.41
N ARG A 60 1.58 10.69 -0.73
CA ARG A 60 2.20 10.04 -1.89
C ARG A 60 2.39 8.55 -1.62
N HIS A 61 2.20 7.71 -2.64
CA HIS A 61 2.48 6.28 -2.54
C HIS A 61 3.94 5.99 -2.20
N THR A 62 4.87 6.85 -2.61
CA THR A 62 6.31 6.76 -2.29
C THR A 62 6.58 6.79 -0.79
N ALA A 63 5.66 7.30 0.04
CA ALA A 63 5.78 7.21 1.49
C ALA A 63 5.76 5.75 1.99
N PHE A 64 5.02 4.85 1.32
CA PHE A 64 5.02 3.42 1.67
C PHE A 64 6.29 2.72 1.20
N ILE A 65 6.84 3.13 0.06
CA ILE A 65 8.13 2.64 -0.44
C ILE A 65 9.24 3.04 0.54
N ALA A 66 9.29 4.32 0.93
CA ALA A 66 10.25 4.81 1.91
C ALA A 66 10.05 4.14 3.28
N LEU A 67 8.81 3.96 3.74
CA LEU A 67 8.52 3.24 4.98
C LEU A 67 9.07 1.80 4.95
N ASN A 68 8.88 1.07 3.85
CA ASN A 68 9.42 -0.29 3.74
C ASN A 68 10.95 -0.27 3.68
N LYS A 69 11.53 0.54 2.78
CA LYS A 69 12.97 0.55 2.55
C LYS A 69 13.73 1.12 3.74
N GLU A 70 13.51 2.39 4.05
CA GLU A 70 14.25 3.14 5.07
C GLU A 70 13.78 2.78 6.49
N GLY A 71 12.51 2.42 6.66
CA GLY A 71 11.92 2.15 7.97
C GLY A 71 11.97 0.70 8.43
N ILE A 72 12.12 -0.27 7.51
CA ILE A 72 12.07 -1.70 7.83
C ILE A 72 13.29 -2.45 7.29
N VAL A 73 13.53 -2.40 5.98
CA VAL A 73 14.56 -3.20 5.32
C VAL A 73 15.96 -2.74 5.72
N ASP A 74 16.28 -1.45 5.52
CA ASP A 74 17.62 -0.94 5.79
C ASP A 74 18.03 -1.13 7.28
N PRO A 75 17.17 -0.80 8.27
CA PRO A 75 17.49 -1.04 9.68
C PRO A 75 17.65 -2.52 10.02
N PHE A 76 16.84 -3.40 9.43
CA PHE A 76 16.90 -4.83 9.72
C PHE A 76 18.22 -5.47 9.26
N TYR A 77 18.79 -5.00 8.15
CA TYR A 77 20.04 -5.54 7.60
C TYR A 77 21.30 -4.74 8.02
N ALA A 78 21.15 -3.70 8.84
CA ALA A 78 22.22 -2.75 9.14
C ALA A 78 23.42 -3.35 9.90
N ASP A 79 23.18 -4.29 10.82
CA ASP A 79 24.21 -4.93 11.64
C ASP A 79 24.76 -6.23 11.01
N GLY A 80 24.16 -6.70 9.91
CA GLY A 80 24.52 -7.93 9.23
C GLY A 80 24.11 -9.22 9.95
N ASP A 81 23.38 -9.12 11.08
CA ASP A 81 22.90 -10.26 11.86
C ASP A 81 21.51 -10.70 11.38
N PHE A 82 21.50 -11.52 10.33
CA PHE A 82 20.28 -12.10 9.78
C PHE A 82 20.49 -13.55 9.37
N LYS A 83 19.39 -14.31 9.31
CA LYS A 83 19.43 -15.73 8.97
C LYS A 83 19.89 -15.93 7.54
N LYS A 84 20.86 -16.82 7.37
CA LYS A 84 21.38 -17.27 6.07
C LYS A 84 21.24 -18.78 5.95
N TRP A 85 21.09 -19.26 4.73
CA TRP A 85 21.18 -20.68 4.42
C TRP A 85 22.51 -20.94 3.72
N ARG A 86 23.40 -21.68 4.39
CA ARG A 86 24.76 -21.96 3.88
C ARG A 86 25.51 -20.69 3.45
N ASP A 87 25.48 -19.66 4.29
CA ASP A 87 26.05 -18.32 4.04
C ASP A 87 25.40 -17.52 2.89
N TYR A 88 24.36 -18.03 2.25
CA TYR A 88 23.57 -17.31 1.24
C TYR A 88 22.28 -16.72 1.83
N ARG A 89 21.87 -15.59 1.28
CA ARG A 89 20.53 -15.04 1.49
C ARG A 89 19.54 -15.79 0.60
N LEU A 90 18.51 -16.35 1.20
CA LEU A 90 17.47 -17.09 0.47
C LEU A 90 16.30 -16.15 0.16
N LEU A 91 16.12 -15.86 -1.13
CA LEU A 91 15.07 -14.97 -1.62
C LEU A 91 14.06 -15.74 -2.45
N ALA A 92 12.78 -15.38 -2.32
CA ALA A 92 11.69 -15.90 -3.15
C ALA A 92 10.85 -14.74 -3.68
N MET A 93 10.33 -14.89 -4.89
CA MET A 93 9.43 -13.91 -5.49
C MET A 93 8.05 -14.54 -5.66
N ASP A 94 7.01 -13.80 -5.29
CA ASP A 94 5.63 -14.19 -5.57
C ASP A 94 4.88 -13.02 -6.21
N GLY A 95 3.97 -13.35 -7.13
CA GLY A 95 3.24 -12.40 -7.96
C GLY A 95 1.74 -12.62 -7.88
N SER A 96 0.97 -11.54 -7.87
CA SER A 96 -0.48 -11.58 -7.86
C SER A 96 -1.08 -10.55 -8.81
N LYS A 97 -2.13 -10.94 -9.52
CA LYS A 97 -2.93 -10.00 -10.32
C LYS A 97 -3.91 -9.28 -9.40
N ILE A 98 -3.91 -7.96 -9.43
CA ILE A 98 -4.80 -7.11 -8.63
C ILE A 98 -5.75 -6.40 -9.57
N VAL A 99 -7.06 -6.55 -9.33
CA VAL A 99 -8.10 -5.75 -10.00
C VAL A 99 -8.03 -4.32 -9.47
N LEU A 100 -7.96 -3.36 -10.38
CA LEU A 100 -7.87 -1.93 -10.06
C LEU A 100 -9.18 -1.20 -10.39
N PRO A 101 -9.40 0.00 -9.82
CA PRO A 101 -10.55 0.82 -10.16
C PRO A 101 -10.67 1.08 -11.66
N SER A 102 -11.90 1.15 -12.16
CA SER A 102 -12.22 1.34 -13.58
C SER A 102 -12.12 2.81 -14.01
N SER A 103 -10.97 3.46 -13.81
CA SER A 103 -10.69 4.80 -14.35
C SER A 103 -9.75 4.74 -15.55
N GLN A 104 -9.82 5.75 -16.42
CA GLN A 104 -8.94 5.87 -17.58
C GLN A 104 -7.47 6.03 -17.17
N GLU A 105 -7.20 6.88 -16.17
CA GLU A 105 -5.85 7.11 -15.64
C GLU A 105 -5.17 5.81 -15.17
N VAL A 106 -5.91 4.95 -14.46
CA VAL A 106 -5.42 3.64 -13.99
C VAL A 106 -5.13 2.72 -15.17
N ARG A 107 -5.95 2.76 -16.21
CA ARG A 107 -5.76 1.95 -17.41
C ARG A 107 -4.54 2.40 -18.20
N GLU A 108 -4.31 3.70 -18.33
CA GLU A 108 -3.14 4.24 -19.02
C GLU A 108 -1.84 3.85 -18.30
N GLU A 109 -1.85 3.84 -16.97
CA GLU A 109 -0.69 3.45 -16.15
C GLU A 109 -0.46 1.93 -16.12
N PHE A 110 -1.51 1.12 -15.91
CA PHE A 110 -1.37 -0.31 -15.59
C PHE A 110 -1.93 -1.26 -16.65
N GLY A 111 -2.64 -0.76 -17.65
CA GLY A 111 -3.31 -1.56 -18.67
C GLY A 111 -4.61 -2.21 -18.19
N ALA A 112 -5.09 -3.15 -19.01
CA ALA A 112 -6.31 -3.91 -18.76
C ALA A 112 -6.13 -5.37 -19.18
N ILE A 113 -6.85 -6.28 -18.53
CA ILE A 113 -6.91 -7.70 -18.88
C ILE A 113 -8.25 -7.98 -19.53
N ALA A 114 -8.22 -8.63 -20.70
CA ALA A 114 -9.41 -9.11 -21.38
C ALA A 114 -10.07 -10.28 -20.62
N THR A 115 -11.39 -10.29 -20.54
CA THR A 115 -12.16 -11.44 -20.05
C THR A 115 -12.61 -12.28 -21.23
N THR A 116 -12.28 -13.56 -21.23
CA THR A 116 -12.73 -14.54 -22.23
C THR A 116 -13.70 -15.53 -21.60
N ASP A 117 -14.70 -15.98 -22.37
CA ASP A 117 -15.48 -17.15 -21.96
C ASP A 117 -14.72 -18.46 -22.20
N LYS A 118 -15.42 -19.57 -21.92
CA LYS A 118 -14.95 -20.94 -22.12
C LYS A 118 -14.58 -21.27 -23.57
N ASP A 119 -15.16 -20.53 -24.53
CA ASP A 119 -14.99 -20.74 -25.96
C ASP A 119 -13.91 -19.78 -26.53
N GLY A 120 -13.26 -18.99 -25.66
CA GLY A 120 -12.19 -18.05 -26.01
C GLY A 120 -12.68 -16.72 -26.56
N VAL A 121 -13.99 -16.45 -26.54
CA VAL A 121 -14.55 -15.19 -27.04
C VAL A 121 -14.38 -14.09 -26.00
N ARG A 122 -13.84 -12.94 -26.42
CA ARG A 122 -13.63 -11.78 -25.55
C ARG A 122 -14.96 -11.09 -25.24
N ASN A 123 -15.32 -11.05 -23.97
CA ASN A 123 -16.60 -10.51 -23.47
C ASN A 123 -16.45 -9.22 -22.65
N GLY A 124 -15.23 -8.69 -22.54
CA GLY A 124 -14.96 -7.49 -21.77
C GLY A 124 -13.49 -7.34 -21.38
N GLU A 125 -13.25 -6.41 -20.47
CA GLU A 125 -11.93 -6.16 -19.89
C GLU A 125 -12.07 -5.42 -18.56
N TYR A 126 -11.06 -5.56 -17.71
CA TYR A 126 -10.97 -4.83 -16.45
C TYR A 126 -9.55 -4.34 -16.23
N ASN A 127 -9.43 -3.20 -15.57
CA ASN A 127 -8.13 -2.64 -15.20
C ASN A 127 -7.47 -3.57 -14.17
N ALA A 128 -6.21 -3.93 -14.41
CA ALA A 128 -5.48 -4.79 -13.50
C ALA A 128 -3.98 -4.53 -13.59
N ALA A 129 -3.29 -4.80 -12.49
CA ALA A 129 -1.84 -4.75 -12.41
C ALA A 129 -1.27 -6.07 -11.89
N MET A 130 0.00 -6.31 -12.17
CA MET A 130 0.80 -7.35 -11.53
C MET A 130 1.49 -6.75 -10.30
N ALA A 131 1.12 -7.21 -9.12
CA ALA A 131 1.93 -7.02 -7.93
C ALA A 131 2.99 -8.11 -7.89
N SER A 132 4.25 -7.73 -7.69
CA SER A 132 5.36 -8.66 -7.47
C SER A 132 6.08 -8.27 -6.20
N VAL A 133 6.35 -9.26 -5.33
CA VAL A 133 7.03 -9.03 -4.05
C VAL A 133 8.20 -10.00 -3.92
N LEU A 134 9.37 -9.44 -3.59
CA LEU A 134 10.58 -10.17 -3.28
C LEU A 134 10.68 -10.34 -1.76
N TYR A 135 10.68 -11.57 -1.30
CA TYR A 135 10.75 -11.93 0.11
C TYR A 135 12.11 -12.51 0.47
N ASP A 136 12.61 -12.13 1.64
CA ASP A 136 13.59 -12.92 2.38
C ASP A 136 12.81 -13.91 3.24
N VAL A 137 12.76 -15.16 2.79
CA VAL A 137 11.86 -16.17 3.36
C VAL A 137 12.34 -16.70 4.71
N LEU A 138 13.64 -16.60 5.00
CA LEU A 138 14.19 -17.01 6.30
C LEU A 138 13.95 -15.93 7.37
N ASN A 139 14.07 -14.67 6.97
CA ASN A 139 13.90 -13.51 7.85
C ASN A 139 12.47 -12.97 7.87
N LYS A 140 11.58 -13.49 7.00
CA LYS A 140 10.15 -13.13 6.90
C LYS A 140 9.92 -11.65 6.57
N ILE A 141 10.71 -11.11 5.65
CA ILE A 141 10.67 -9.69 5.26
C ILE A 141 10.37 -9.55 3.78
N ALA A 142 9.47 -8.62 3.44
CA ALA A 142 9.29 -8.14 2.08
C ALA A 142 10.40 -7.12 1.76
N VAL A 143 11.39 -7.56 1.00
CA VAL A 143 12.60 -6.80 0.67
C VAL A 143 12.27 -5.69 -0.31
N ASP A 144 11.49 -6.04 -1.33
CA ASP A 144 11.07 -5.10 -2.36
C ASP A 144 9.72 -5.52 -2.93
N SER A 145 8.98 -4.56 -3.49
CA SER A 145 7.71 -4.81 -4.13
C SER A 145 7.45 -3.80 -5.24
N THR A 146 6.84 -4.26 -6.31
CA THR A 146 6.40 -3.41 -7.41
C THR A 146 4.96 -3.72 -7.81
N LEU A 147 4.27 -2.70 -8.30
CA LEU A 147 3.00 -2.82 -8.98
C LEU A 147 3.23 -2.35 -10.42
N ALA A 148 3.15 -3.26 -11.37
CA ALA A 148 3.46 -3.01 -12.77
C ALA A 148 2.29 -3.41 -13.68
N SER A 149 2.36 -3.04 -14.96
CA SER A 149 1.37 -3.42 -15.95
C SER A 149 1.12 -4.93 -15.93
N ALA A 150 -0.15 -5.33 -15.97
CA ALA A 150 -0.52 -6.75 -16.01
C ALA A 150 -0.23 -7.41 -17.38
N LEU A 151 0.04 -6.61 -18.40
CA LEU A 151 0.44 -7.06 -19.72
C LEU A 151 1.98 -7.14 -19.76
N ARG A 152 2.52 -8.36 -19.95
CA ARG A 152 3.92 -8.49 -20.37
C ARG A 152 4.01 -7.92 -21.79
N VAL A 153 4.77 -6.85 -21.97
CA VAL A 153 5.25 -6.41 -23.29
C VAL A 153 6.24 -7.44 -23.81
#